data_AF-A0A511FJU9-F1
#
_entry.id   AF-A0A511FJU9-F1
#
_cell.length_a   1.000
_cell.length_b   1.000
_cell.length_c   1.000
_cell.angle_alpha   90.00
_cell.angle_beta   90.00
_cell.angle_gamma   90.00
#
_symmetry.space_group_name_H-M   'P 1'
#
loop_
_entity.id
_entity.type
_entity.pdbx_description
1 polymer ?
#
loop_
_entity_poly.entity_id
_entity_poly.type
_entity_poly.pdbx_seq_one_letter_code
_entity_poly.pdbx_strand_id
1 'polypeptide(L)'
;MLDEALALTTQPNAKVLKADRHQPEFTLTWAQYKDRVITDKKISDGQNAVAQRTALLSQISQAYGVDRGAIAGIWGLESAYGTRMGTYHVVDSLATLAFDGRRSSFFRAELFKALHILNNGDITPSGMLGSYAGAMGQPQFMPSAYERYAASFPAGGRRDIWNNEADVFASIANYLAKCHWQAGEPWGEQVQVPDTLDQSQIGRAAVHPVSYWAGLGVRPLLGGGFSRPGLEGAVIRPDGAGGEAYMVYHNFNVIRRYNPSDFYALGVGLLGSAIV
;
A
#
# COMPACT_ATOMS: atom_id res chain seq x y z
N MET A 1 -2.37 21.94 22.24
CA MET A 1 -2.44 20.89 21.19
C MET A 1 -3.11 21.42 19.94
N LEU A 2 -4.39 21.84 19.96
CA LEU A 2 -5.05 22.40 18.77
C LEU A 2 -4.43 23.74 18.31
N ASP A 3 -4.26 24.70 19.22
CA ASP A 3 -3.65 25.99 18.90
C ASP A 3 -2.21 25.84 18.38
N GLU A 4 -1.46 24.91 18.98
CA GLU A 4 -0.10 24.57 18.54
C GLU A 4 -0.10 23.98 17.12
N ALA A 5 -1.04 23.08 16.81
CA ALA A 5 -1.16 22.48 15.48
C ALA A 5 -1.54 23.50 14.41
N LEU A 6 -2.47 24.41 14.72
CA LEU A 6 -2.88 25.47 13.81
C LEU A 6 -1.80 26.56 13.68
N ALA A 7 -1.01 26.80 14.74
CA ALA A 7 0.12 27.72 14.69
C ALA A 7 1.24 27.26 13.74
N LEU A 8 1.31 25.96 13.40
CA LEU A 8 2.19 25.47 12.33
C LEU A 8 1.78 25.95 10.93
N THR A 9 0.57 26.50 10.78
CA THR A 9 -0.03 26.92 9.51
C THR A 9 -0.38 28.41 9.55
N THR A 10 0.59 29.29 9.36
CA THR A 10 0.34 30.75 9.36
C THR A 10 -0.10 31.28 7.99
N GLN A 11 0.19 30.54 6.92
CA GLN A 11 -0.18 30.85 5.54
C GLN A 11 -0.15 29.56 4.70
N PRO A 12 -0.85 29.49 3.55
CA PRO A 12 -0.83 28.32 2.68
C PRO A 12 0.60 27.92 2.28
N ASN A 13 0.95 26.65 2.46
CA ASN A 13 2.29 26.13 2.18
C ASN A 13 2.54 26.02 0.67
N ALA A 14 3.40 26.90 0.14
CA ALA A 14 3.73 26.94 -1.28
C ALA A 14 4.34 25.63 -1.83
N LYS A 15 5.06 24.86 -0.99
CA LYS A 15 5.62 23.56 -1.41
C LYS A 15 4.52 22.51 -1.58
N VAL A 16 3.53 22.50 -0.69
CA VAL A 16 2.34 21.64 -0.79
C VAL A 16 1.55 21.98 -2.06
N LEU A 17 1.28 23.26 -2.30
CA LEU A 17 0.58 23.71 -3.51
C LEU A 17 1.34 23.34 -4.79
N LYS A 18 2.67 23.49 -4.80
CA LYS A 18 3.50 23.09 -5.93
C LYS A 18 3.41 21.58 -6.17
N ALA A 19 3.49 20.76 -5.11
CA ALA A 19 3.41 19.31 -5.21
C ALA A 19 2.03 18.85 -5.72
N ASP A 20 0.93 19.43 -5.24
CA ASP A 20 -0.44 19.10 -5.70
C ASP A 20 -0.66 19.42 -7.20
N ARG A 21 0.01 20.46 -7.71
CA ARG A 21 -0.07 20.87 -9.12
C ARG A 21 0.81 20.02 -10.05
N HIS A 22 1.84 19.37 -9.52
CA HIS A 22 2.76 18.52 -10.28
C HIS A 22 2.51 17.04 -9.94
N GLN A 23 1.49 16.44 -10.57
CA GLN A 23 1.25 14.99 -10.52
C GLN A 23 1.83 14.31 -11.77
N PRO A 24 3.13 13.95 -11.79
CA PRO A 24 3.79 13.39 -12.98
C PRO A 24 3.40 11.94 -13.34
N GLU A 25 2.52 11.28 -12.59
CA GLU A 25 2.41 9.81 -12.64
C GLU A 25 1.39 9.24 -13.65
N PHE A 26 0.91 10.02 -14.62
CA PHE A 26 -0.09 9.52 -15.57
C PHE A 26 0.46 8.88 -16.86
N THR A 27 1.77 8.58 -16.95
CA THR A 27 2.37 8.12 -18.21
C THR A 27 3.44 7.02 -18.09
N LEU A 28 3.46 6.22 -17.01
CA LEU A 28 4.40 5.10 -16.91
C LEU A 28 3.78 3.81 -17.44
N THR A 29 4.59 3.04 -18.19
CA THR A 29 4.36 1.59 -18.39
C THR A 29 4.64 0.83 -17.10
N TRP A 30 4.14 -0.39 -16.98
CA TRP A 30 4.42 -1.27 -15.85
C TRP A 30 5.92 -1.56 -15.74
N ALA A 31 6.60 -1.84 -16.85
CA ALA A 31 8.05 -2.01 -16.87
C ALA A 31 8.79 -0.82 -16.23
N GLN A 32 8.46 0.41 -16.64
CA GLN A 32 9.07 1.63 -16.08
C GLN A 32 8.73 1.84 -14.60
N TYR A 33 7.49 1.55 -14.19
CA TYR A 33 7.09 1.66 -12.79
C TYR A 33 7.84 0.63 -11.93
N LYS A 34 7.89 -0.62 -12.38
CA LYS A 34 8.57 -1.74 -11.71
C LYS A 34 10.06 -1.41 -11.50
N ASP A 35 10.76 -0.95 -12.53
CA ASP A 35 12.17 -0.56 -12.45
C ASP A 35 12.42 0.57 -11.45
N ARG A 36 11.44 1.47 -11.27
CA ARG A 36 11.54 2.58 -10.31
C ARG A 36 11.31 2.14 -8.87
N VAL A 37 10.38 1.20 -8.63
CA VAL A 37 9.93 0.86 -7.27
C VAL A 37 10.48 -0.46 -6.74
N ILE A 38 10.98 -1.34 -7.60
CA ILE A 38 11.57 -2.64 -7.26
C ILE A 38 13.03 -2.68 -7.74
N THR A 39 13.87 -1.85 -7.13
CA THR A 39 15.31 -1.83 -7.43
C THR A 39 16.06 -2.84 -6.57
N ASP A 40 17.22 -3.32 -7.04
CA ASP A 40 18.12 -4.19 -6.26
C ASP A 40 18.45 -3.59 -4.89
N LYS A 41 18.67 -2.27 -4.84
CA LYS A 41 18.89 -1.53 -3.60
C LYS A 41 17.70 -1.66 -2.65
N LYS A 42 16.47 -1.48 -3.14
CA LYS A 42 15.26 -1.56 -2.31
C LYS A 42 14.95 -2.99 -1.86
N ILE A 43 15.27 -4.00 -2.68
CA ILE A 43 15.18 -5.41 -2.29
C ILE A 43 16.21 -5.70 -1.18
N SER A 44 17.47 -5.34 -1.37
CA SER A 44 18.54 -5.58 -0.39
C SER A 44 18.27 -4.88 0.94
N ASP A 45 17.85 -3.61 0.90
CA ASP A 45 17.44 -2.87 2.11
C ASP A 45 16.26 -3.56 2.81
N GLY A 46 15.29 -4.06 2.03
CA GLY A 46 14.11 -4.76 2.54
C GLY A 46 14.44 -6.09 3.20
N GLN A 47 15.28 -6.91 2.58
CA GLN A 47 15.76 -8.17 3.14
C GLN A 47 16.46 -7.93 4.49
N ASN A 48 17.32 -6.91 4.57
CA ASN A 48 17.99 -6.54 5.81
C ASN A 48 16.99 -6.05 6.88
N ALA A 49 16.04 -5.19 6.49
CA ALA A 49 15.03 -4.66 7.38
C ALA A 49 14.13 -5.79 7.92
N VAL A 50 13.59 -6.64 7.05
CA VAL A 50 12.71 -7.77 7.39
C VAL A 50 13.43 -8.79 8.26
N ALA A 51 14.67 -9.16 7.92
CA ALA A 51 15.45 -10.14 8.69
C ALA A 51 15.51 -9.78 10.18
N GLN A 52 15.75 -8.50 10.49
CA GLN A 52 15.80 -7.97 11.86
C GLN A 52 14.43 -7.98 12.57
N ARG A 53 13.30 -8.02 11.85
CA ARG A 53 11.93 -8.01 12.39
C ARG A 53 11.15 -9.31 12.15
N THR A 54 11.83 -10.39 11.74
CA THR A 54 11.17 -11.65 11.37
C THR A 54 10.20 -12.17 12.44
N ALA A 55 10.61 -12.11 13.71
CA ALA A 55 9.79 -12.56 14.83
C ALA A 55 8.53 -11.69 14.99
N LEU A 56 8.67 -10.36 14.97
CA LEU A 56 7.56 -9.41 15.10
C LEU A 56 6.57 -9.55 13.94
N LEU A 57 7.07 -9.59 12.69
CA LEU A 57 6.25 -9.80 11.50
C LEU A 57 5.49 -11.14 11.56
N SER A 58 6.11 -12.19 12.10
CA SER A 58 5.46 -13.49 12.24
C SER A 58 4.35 -13.47 13.29
N GLN A 59 4.58 -12.81 14.44
CA GLN A 59 3.55 -12.63 15.47
C GLN A 59 2.35 -11.84 14.95
N ILE A 60 2.60 -10.74 14.23
CA ILE A 60 1.54 -9.90 13.67
C ILE A 60 0.81 -10.63 12.52
N SER A 61 1.55 -11.30 11.64
CA SER A 61 0.95 -12.14 10.58
C SER A 61 0.00 -13.18 11.16
N GLN A 62 0.40 -13.87 12.23
CA GLN A 62 -0.43 -14.84 12.92
C GLN A 62 -1.65 -14.20 13.60
N ALA A 63 -1.47 -13.06 14.27
CA ALA A 63 -2.55 -12.38 14.98
C ALA A 63 -3.65 -11.85 14.06
N TYR A 64 -3.28 -11.37 12.86
CA TYR A 64 -4.21 -10.75 11.92
C TYR A 64 -4.60 -11.64 10.73
N GLY A 65 -3.95 -12.79 10.55
CA GLY A 65 -4.18 -13.68 9.40
C GLY A 65 -3.77 -13.07 8.06
N VAL A 66 -2.73 -12.23 8.06
CA VAL A 66 -2.23 -11.53 6.86
C VAL A 66 -0.79 -11.96 6.57
N ASP A 67 -0.45 -12.17 5.30
CA ASP A 67 0.88 -12.64 4.93
C ASP A 67 1.97 -11.59 5.22
N ARG A 68 3.10 -12.05 5.78
CA ARG A 68 4.27 -11.20 6.07
C ARG A 68 4.74 -10.43 4.83
N GLY A 69 4.70 -11.06 3.66
CA GLY A 69 5.07 -10.44 2.38
C GLY A 69 4.21 -9.22 2.06
N ALA A 70 2.90 -9.28 2.28
CA ALA A 70 2.01 -8.15 2.04
C ALA A 70 2.30 -6.98 2.99
N ILE A 71 2.54 -7.27 4.28
CA ILE A 71 2.89 -6.27 5.28
C ILE A 71 4.22 -5.59 4.92
N ALA A 72 5.25 -6.38 4.63
CA ALA A 72 6.58 -5.89 4.29
C ALA A 72 6.62 -5.14 2.95
N GLY A 73 5.87 -5.61 1.95
CA GLY A 73 5.76 -4.96 0.64
C GLY A 73 5.14 -3.57 0.74
N ILE A 74 4.06 -3.41 1.51
CA ILE A 74 3.44 -2.10 1.78
C ILE A 74 4.44 -1.20 2.53
N TRP A 75 5.06 -1.69 3.60
CA TRP A 75 6.04 -0.91 4.36
C TRP A 75 7.22 -0.43 3.50
N GLY A 76 7.70 -1.27 2.60
CA GLY A 76 8.77 -0.96 1.65
C GLY A 76 8.37 0.07 0.59
N LEU A 77 7.17 -0.03 0.03
CA LEU A 77 6.70 0.94 -0.95
C LEU A 77 6.34 2.28 -0.34
N GLU A 78 5.64 2.29 0.80
CA GLU A 78 5.12 3.52 1.41
C GLU A 78 6.20 4.38 2.05
N SER A 79 7.16 3.76 2.75
CA SER A 79 8.13 4.52 3.55
C SER A 79 9.58 4.09 3.41
N ALA A 80 9.90 3.23 2.44
CA ALA A 80 11.23 2.64 2.32
C ALA A 80 11.71 2.08 3.67
N TYR A 81 10.86 1.25 4.27
CA TYR A 81 11.10 0.60 5.55
C TYR A 81 11.29 1.60 6.69
N GLY A 82 10.43 2.63 6.74
CA GLY A 82 10.43 3.68 7.76
C GLY A 82 11.42 4.83 7.54
N THR A 83 12.36 4.71 6.59
CA THR A 83 13.37 5.76 6.35
C THR A 83 12.83 7.02 5.67
N ARG A 84 11.65 6.93 5.03
CA ARG A 84 11.03 8.01 4.25
C ARG A 84 9.51 8.08 4.45
N MET A 85 9.06 8.56 5.61
CA MET A 85 7.62 8.75 5.89
C MET A 85 7.06 10.13 5.49
N GLY A 86 7.91 10.97 4.88
CA GLY A 86 7.59 12.37 4.57
C GLY A 86 8.01 13.33 5.69
N THR A 87 8.15 14.60 5.33
CA THR A 87 8.68 15.66 6.22
C THR A 87 7.72 16.83 6.40
N TYR A 88 6.51 16.74 5.83
CA TYR A 88 5.51 17.78 5.96
C TYR A 88 4.74 17.59 7.26
N HIS A 89 4.43 18.68 7.95
CA HIS A 89 3.44 18.66 9.01
C HIS A 89 2.06 18.40 8.39
N VAL A 90 1.37 17.38 8.88
CA VAL A 90 0.11 16.90 8.28
C VAL A 90 -1.00 17.96 8.38
N VAL A 91 -1.09 18.66 9.51
CA VAL A 91 -2.09 19.71 9.73
C VAL A 91 -1.89 20.87 8.75
N ASP A 92 -0.64 21.33 8.55
CA ASP A 92 -0.30 22.37 7.58
C ASP A 92 -0.61 21.96 6.13
N SER A 93 -0.28 20.72 5.78
CA SER A 93 -0.58 20.16 4.46
C SER A 93 -2.08 20.12 4.18
N LEU A 94 -2.86 19.56 5.10
CA LEU A 94 -4.31 19.41 4.95
C LEU A 94 -5.03 20.75 5.01
N ALA A 95 -4.61 21.69 5.87
CA ALA A 95 -5.17 23.04 5.93
C ALA A 95 -4.89 23.81 4.64
N THR A 96 -3.67 23.72 4.11
CA THR A 96 -3.30 24.32 2.81
C THR A 96 -4.18 23.79 1.67
N LEU A 97 -4.38 22.48 1.59
CA LEU A 97 -5.18 21.85 0.52
C LEU A 97 -6.69 22.04 0.71
N ALA A 98 -7.17 22.16 1.96
CA ALA A 98 -8.54 22.54 2.26
C ALA A 98 -8.84 23.99 1.85
N PHE A 99 -7.82 24.86 1.82
CA PHE A 99 -7.90 26.26 1.38
C PHE A 99 -7.83 26.44 -0.14
N ASP A 100 -6.92 25.75 -0.86
CA ASP A 100 -6.65 25.96 -2.30
C ASP A 100 -7.85 25.63 -3.24
N GLY A 101 -8.80 24.79 -2.80
CA GLY A 101 -10.12 24.66 -3.43
C GLY A 101 -10.37 23.38 -4.25
N ARG A 102 -9.36 22.80 -4.94
CA ARG A 102 -9.55 21.67 -5.90
C ARG A 102 -10.27 20.45 -5.33
N ARG A 103 -9.89 20.00 -4.14
CA ARG A 103 -10.50 18.89 -3.38
C ARG A 103 -10.80 19.30 -1.94
N SER A 104 -11.20 20.56 -1.77
CA SER A 104 -11.29 21.22 -0.46
C SER A 104 -12.17 20.47 0.56
N SER A 105 -13.30 19.91 0.14
CA SER A 105 -14.20 19.15 1.01
C SER A 105 -13.55 17.89 1.58
N PHE A 106 -12.84 17.13 0.73
CA PHE A 106 -12.09 15.94 1.14
C PHE A 106 -10.98 16.30 2.14
N PHE A 107 -10.12 17.26 1.78
CA PHE A 107 -9.00 17.64 2.65
C PHE A 107 -9.45 18.28 3.97
N ARG A 108 -10.56 19.02 3.96
CA ARG A 108 -11.18 19.51 5.20
C ARG A 108 -11.64 18.36 6.09
N ALA A 109 -12.26 17.32 5.52
CA ALA A 109 -12.70 16.17 6.29
C ALA A 109 -11.52 15.36 6.87
N GLU A 110 -10.39 15.30 6.17
CA GLU A 110 -9.15 14.69 6.68
C GLU A 110 -8.49 15.57 7.74
N LEU A 111 -8.49 16.90 7.57
CA LEU A 111 -7.98 17.85 8.57
C LEU A 111 -8.67 17.68 9.92
N PHE A 112 -10.00 17.62 9.94
CA PHE A 112 -10.73 17.42 11.21
C PHE A 112 -10.37 16.10 11.90
N LYS A 113 -10.11 15.04 11.13
CA LYS A 113 -9.68 13.75 11.69
C LYS A 113 -8.24 13.82 12.21
N ALA A 114 -7.34 14.51 11.52
CA ALA A 114 -5.99 14.76 12.03
C ALA A 114 -6.03 15.52 13.37
N LEU A 115 -6.88 16.55 13.48
CA LEU A 115 -7.07 17.28 14.72
C LEU A 115 -7.68 16.41 15.85
N HIS A 116 -8.58 15.48 15.51
CA HIS A 116 -9.12 14.52 16.46
C HIS A 116 -8.04 13.54 16.97
N ILE A 117 -7.19 13.03 16.07
CA ILE A 117 -6.05 12.18 16.44
C ILE A 117 -5.11 12.93 17.40
N LEU A 118 -4.80 14.19 17.12
CA LEU A 118 -4.03 15.03 18.02
C LEU A 118 -4.74 15.19 19.37
N ASN A 119 -6.04 15.50 19.38
CA ASN A 119 -6.81 15.66 20.62
C ASN A 119 -6.79 14.39 21.50
N ASN A 120 -6.72 13.21 20.89
CA ASN A 120 -6.63 11.93 21.62
C ASN A 120 -5.23 11.67 22.23
N GLY A 121 -4.23 12.50 21.93
CA GLY A 121 -2.87 12.33 22.43
C GLY A 121 -2.10 11.19 21.75
N ASP A 122 -2.54 10.78 20.55
CA ASP A 122 -1.92 9.71 19.77
C ASP A 122 -0.53 10.11 19.24
N ILE A 123 -0.31 11.42 19.01
CA ILE A 123 0.99 11.99 18.59
C ILE A 123 1.01 13.49 18.92
N THR A 124 2.18 14.10 19.00
CA THR A 124 2.31 15.56 19.14
C THR A 124 2.10 16.26 17.78
N PRO A 125 1.70 17.54 17.74
CA PRO A 125 1.56 18.28 16.48
C PRO A 125 2.84 18.29 15.63
N SER A 126 4.01 18.45 16.28
CA SER A 126 5.32 18.42 15.62
C SER A 126 5.69 17.03 15.12
N GLY A 127 5.25 15.97 15.81
CA GLY A 127 5.50 14.58 15.44
C GLY A 127 4.57 14.02 14.37
N MET A 128 3.43 14.68 14.10
CA MET A 128 2.47 14.26 13.06
C MET A 128 2.98 14.61 11.66
N LEU A 129 3.97 13.85 11.21
CA LEU A 129 4.62 14.01 9.90
C LEU A 129 4.01 13.09 8.84
N GLY A 130 4.11 13.52 7.60
CA GLY A 130 3.57 12.81 6.46
C GLY A 130 3.97 13.38 5.10
N SER A 131 3.29 12.89 4.07
CA SER A 131 3.39 13.44 2.71
C SER A 131 2.73 14.81 2.62
N TYR A 132 3.01 15.51 1.52
CA TYR A 132 2.37 16.78 1.18
C TYR A 132 0.83 16.69 1.08
N ALA A 133 0.28 15.48 0.87
CA ALA A 133 -1.15 15.24 0.75
C ALA A 133 -1.80 14.83 2.09
N GLY A 134 -1.02 14.77 3.17
CA GLY A 134 -1.49 14.39 4.51
C GLY A 134 -1.53 12.88 4.79
N ALA A 135 -0.87 12.07 3.96
CA ALA A 135 -0.67 10.65 4.24
C ALA A 135 0.40 10.50 5.33
N MET A 136 0.08 9.83 6.44
CA MET A 136 0.81 9.94 7.70
C MET A 136 1.69 8.72 7.98
N GLY A 137 2.85 8.97 8.59
CA GLY A 137 3.71 7.94 9.17
C GLY A 137 4.23 6.91 8.17
N GLN A 138 4.76 5.81 8.69
CA GLN A 138 5.33 4.75 7.87
C GLN A 138 4.33 4.02 6.94
N PRO A 139 3.04 3.82 7.31
CA PRO A 139 2.07 3.20 6.41
C PRO A 139 1.41 4.21 5.46
N GLN A 140 1.74 5.51 5.53
CA GLN A 140 1.10 6.56 4.72
C GLN A 140 -0.43 6.54 4.81
N PHE A 141 -0.96 6.34 6.01
CA PHE A 141 -2.41 6.41 6.24
C PHE A 141 -2.91 7.85 6.17
N MET A 142 -3.95 8.10 5.39
CA MET A 142 -4.77 9.29 5.59
C MET A 142 -5.38 9.28 7.01
N PRO A 143 -5.65 10.44 7.63
CA PRO A 143 -6.31 10.50 8.94
C PRO A 143 -7.55 9.62 9.08
N SER A 144 -8.41 9.53 8.06
CA SER A 144 -9.55 8.61 8.05
C SER A 144 -9.18 7.14 8.08
N ALA A 145 -8.11 6.75 7.41
CA ALA A 145 -7.59 5.39 7.47
C ALA A 145 -7.00 5.11 8.87
N TYR A 146 -6.29 6.07 9.47
CA TYR A 146 -5.78 5.94 10.82
C TYR A 146 -6.91 5.66 11.84
N GLU A 147 -7.97 6.47 11.84
CA GLU A 147 -9.08 6.28 12.78
C GLU A 147 -9.73 4.89 12.67
N ARG A 148 -9.82 4.35 11.45
CA ARG A 148 -10.50 3.09 11.18
C ARG A 148 -9.62 1.85 11.36
N TYR A 149 -8.34 1.97 11.04
CA TYR A 149 -7.44 0.83 10.83
C TYR A 149 -6.16 0.87 11.66
N ALA A 150 -5.75 2.01 12.22
CA ALA A 150 -4.57 2.02 13.07
C ALA A 150 -4.80 1.11 14.29
N ALA A 151 -3.77 0.36 14.66
CA ALA A 151 -3.80 -0.60 15.74
C ALA A 151 -2.48 -0.53 16.52
N SER A 152 -2.54 -0.83 17.82
CA SER A 152 -1.36 -0.99 18.65
C SER A 152 -0.97 -2.47 18.72
N PHE A 153 0.32 -2.76 18.90
CA PHE A 153 0.77 -4.11 19.17
C PHE A 153 1.83 -4.15 20.28
N PRO A 154 1.55 -4.80 21.43
CA PRO A 154 0.29 -5.47 21.80
C PRO A 154 -0.93 -4.53 21.84
N ALA A 155 -2.13 -5.11 21.82
CA ALA A 155 -3.38 -4.34 21.84
C ALA A 155 -3.55 -3.57 23.17
N GLY A 156 -4.20 -2.41 23.12
CA GLY A 156 -4.49 -1.57 24.29
C GLY A 156 -3.48 -0.43 24.54
N GLY A 157 -2.49 -0.27 23.66
CA GLY A 157 -1.54 0.82 23.66
C GLY A 157 -1.94 1.97 22.73
N ARG A 158 -1.06 2.96 22.63
CA ARG A 158 -1.10 4.01 21.60
C ARG A 158 -0.84 3.37 20.22
N ARG A 159 -1.42 3.95 19.17
CA ARG A 159 -1.23 3.48 17.79
C ARG A 159 -0.19 4.37 17.09
N ASP A 160 1.09 4.21 17.44
CA ASP A 160 2.16 5.06 16.92
C ASP A 160 2.67 4.54 15.56
N ILE A 161 1.99 4.94 14.49
CA ILE A 161 2.36 4.56 13.11
C ILE A 161 3.59 5.31 12.56
N TRP A 162 4.26 6.12 13.38
CA TRP A 162 5.45 6.89 12.99
C TRP A 162 6.72 6.22 13.51
N ASN A 163 6.75 5.87 14.80
CA ASN A 163 7.98 5.49 15.49
C ASN A 163 7.96 4.08 16.06
N ASN A 164 6.81 3.40 16.10
CA ASN A 164 6.70 2.04 16.62
C ASN A 164 6.41 1.05 15.49
N GLU A 165 7.41 0.27 15.09
CA GLU A 165 7.29 -0.73 14.03
C GLU A 165 6.20 -1.79 14.32
N ALA A 166 5.96 -2.13 15.59
CA ALA A 166 4.90 -3.06 15.96
C ALA A 166 3.51 -2.49 15.64
N ASP A 167 3.29 -1.21 15.95
CA ASP A 167 2.05 -0.50 15.64
C ASP A 167 1.91 -0.26 14.13
N VAL A 168 3.01 0.02 13.42
CA VAL A 168 3.03 0.14 11.96
C VAL A 168 2.59 -1.16 11.30
N PHE A 169 3.21 -2.28 11.65
CA PHE A 169 2.89 -3.58 11.06
C PHE A 169 1.49 -4.04 11.44
N ALA A 170 1.08 -3.84 12.69
CA ALA A 170 -0.27 -4.16 13.13
C ALA A 170 -1.33 -3.30 12.43
N SER A 171 -1.04 -2.02 12.18
CA SER A 171 -1.93 -1.12 11.44
C SER A 171 -2.08 -1.55 9.97
N ILE A 172 -0.98 -1.92 9.31
CA ILE A 172 -1.02 -2.46 7.93
C ILE A 172 -1.81 -3.78 7.90
N ALA A 173 -1.52 -4.69 8.83
CA ALA A 173 -2.20 -5.98 8.90
C ALA A 173 -3.69 -5.83 9.23
N ASN A 174 -4.05 -4.97 10.18
CA ASN A 174 -5.44 -4.68 10.53
C ASN A 174 -6.21 -4.07 9.37
N TYR A 175 -5.58 -3.20 8.58
CA TYR A 175 -6.17 -2.68 7.35
C TYR A 175 -6.52 -3.81 6.39
N LEU A 176 -5.54 -4.65 6.04
CA LEU A 176 -5.73 -5.75 5.09
C LEU A 176 -6.77 -6.75 5.60
N ALA A 177 -6.72 -7.12 6.88
CA ALA A 177 -7.68 -8.01 7.52
C ALA A 177 -9.11 -7.44 7.48
N LYS A 178 -9.31 -6.16 7.83
CA LYS A 178 -10.62 -5.50 7.74
C LYS A 178 -11.08 -5.28 6.30
N CYS A 179 -10.17 -5.31 5.34
CA CYS A 179 -10.47 -5.35 3.91
C CYS A 179 -10.64 -6.79 3.38
N HIS A 180 -10.81 -7.76 4.29
CA HIS A 180 -11.10 -9.16 4.01
C HIS A 180 -9.97 -9.94 3.34
N TRP A 181 -8.72 -9.71 3.76
CA TRP A 181 -7.62 -10.60 3.40
C TRP A 181 -7.94 -12.07 3.71
N GLN A 182 -7.66 -12.97 2.76
CA GLN A 182 -7.83 -14.41 2.92
C GLN A 182 -6.50 -15.06 3.28
N ALA A 183 -6.36 -15.50 4.52
CA ALA A 183 -5.13 -16.13 5.01
C ALA A 183 -4.79 -17.37 4.17
N GLY A 184 -3.54 -17.45 3.72
CA GLY A 184 -3.04 -18.55 2.92
C GLY A 184 -3.46 -18.52 1.45
N GLU A 185 -4.29 -17.57 0.98
CA GLU A 185 -4.49 -17.31 -0.45
C GLU A 185 -3.37 -16.42 -1.00
N PRO A 186 -2.72 -16.75 -2.12
CA PRO A 186 -1.72 -15.88 -2.72
C PRO A 186 -2.35 -14.55 -3.19
N TRP A 187 -1.58 -13.47 -3.24
CA TRP A 187 -2.02 -12.26 -3.95
C TRP A 187 -2.04 -12.51 -5.46
N GLY A 188 -1.05 -13.22 -5.99
CA GLY A 188 -0.85 -13.47 -7.41
C GLY A 188 0.49 -14.13 -7.71
N GLU A 189 0.70 -14.48 -8.97
CA GLU A 189 1.93 -15.07 -9.49
C GLU A 189 2.14 -14.68 -10.97
N GLN A 190 3.40 -14.62 -11.41
CA GLN A 190 3.72 -14.31 -12.80
C GLN A 190 3.44 -15.51 -13.72
N VAL A 191 2.83 -15.24 -14.88
CA VAL A 191 2.39 -16.27 -15.82
C VAL A 191 2.81 -15.95 -17.25
N GLN A 192 2.97 -17.00 -18.05
CA GLN A 192 2.97 -16.93 -19.50
C GLN A 192 1.53 -17.01 -20.01
N VAL A 193 1.20 -16.15 -20.96
CA VAL A 193 -0.13 -16.10 -21.60
C VAL A 193 0.07 -16.25 -23.10
N PRO A 194 -0.55 -17.24 -23.76
CA PRO A 194 -0.36 -17.45 -25.19
C PRO A 194 -0.93 -16.28 -26.00
N ASP A 195 -0.32 -16.00 -27.15
CA ASP A 195 -0.76 -14.92 -28.06
C ASP A 195 -2.16 -15.18 -28.65
N THR A 196 -2.63 -16.43 -28.61
CA THR A 196 -3.98 -16.81 -29.01
C THR A 196 -5.07 -16.35 -28.06
N LEU A 197 -4.72 -15.98 -26.81
CA LEU A 197 -5.69 -15.46 -25.85
C LEU A 197 -5.90 -13.96 -26.09
N ASP A 198 -7.11 -13.59 -26.51
CA ASP A 198 -7.46 -12.21 -26.82
C ASP A 198 -7.39 -11.35 -25.56
N GLN A 199 -6.81 -10.16 -25.70
CA GLN A 199 -6.61 -9.22 -24.62
C GLN A 199 -7.92 -8.69 -24.02
N SER A 200 -9.00 -8.67 -24.79
CA SER A 200 -10.35 -8.33 -24.34
C SER A 200 -10.98 -9.38 -23.41
N GLN A 201 -10.45 -10.60 -23.41
CA GLN A 201 -10.92 -11.71 -22.56
C GLN A 201 -10.24 -11.73 -21.19
N ILE A 202 -9.20 -10.92 -20.98
CA ILE A 202 -8.48 -10.82 -19.72
C ILE A 202 -8.74 -9.48 -19.03
N GLY A 203 -8.27 -9.35 -17.79
CA GLY A 203 -8.47 -8.18 -16.95
C GLY A 203 -9.15 -8.55 -15.64
N ARG A 204 -9.02 -7.68 -14.64
CA ARG A 204 -9.45 -7.98 -13.25
C ARG A 204 -10.92 -8.34 -13.07
N ALA A 205 -11.78 -7.99 -14.03
CA ALA A 205 -13.20 -8.31 -14.00
C ALA A 205 -13.53 -9.70 -14.58
N ALA A 206 -12.64 -10.26 -15.41
CA ALA A 206 -12.75 -11.62 -15.91
C ALA A 206 -12.22 -12.56 -14.83
N VAL A 207 -13.07 -12.94 -13.88
CA VAL A 207 -12.72 -13.87 -12.80
C VAL A 207 -13.22 -15.26 -13.16
N HIS A 208 -12.29 -16.21 -13.20
CA HIS A 208 -12.57 -17.62 -13.48
C HIS A 208 -11.67 -18.51 -12.62
N PRO A 209 -12.05 -19.79 -12.40
CA PRO A 209 -11.16 -20.76 -11.77
C PRO A 209 -9.83 -20.86 -12.53
N VAL A 210 -8.72 -21.05 -11.81
CA VAL A 210 -7.39 -21.22 -12.43
C VAL A 210 -7.35 -22.31 -13.50
N SER A 211 -8.13 -23.38 -13.34
CA SER A 211 -8.27 -24.45 -14.33
C SER A 211 -8.84 -23.98 -15.68
N TYR A 212 -9.72 -22.96 -15.68
CA TYR A 212 -10.21 -22.33 -16.91
C TYR A 212 -9.06 -21.64 -17.66
N TRP A 213 -8.28 -20.83 -16.97
CA TRP A 213 -7.12 -20.14 -17.55
C TRP A 213 -6.06 -21.13 -18.04
N ALA A 214 -5.81 -22.19 -17.28
CA ALA A 214 -4.94 -23.28 -17.70
C ALA A 214 -5.48 -23.98 -18.95
N GLY A 215 -6.79 -24.18 -19.08
CA GLY A 215 -7.43 -24.69 -20.30
C GLY A 215 -7.17 -23.79 -21.53
N LEU A 216 -7.08 -22.48 -21.33
CA LEU A 216 -6.74 -21.48 -22.35
C LEU A 216 -5.23 -21.33 -22.60
N GLY A 217 -4.40 -22.20 -22.01
CA GLY A 217 -2.95 -22.22 -22.23
C GLY A 217 -2.13 -21.30 -21.32
N VAL A 218 -2.75 -20.63 -20.33
CA VAL A 218 -2.01 -19.83 -19.33
C VAL A 218 -1.19 -20.76 -18.43
N ARG A 219 0.08 -20.44 -18.19
CA ARG A 219 1.01 -21.28 -17.40
C ARG A 219 1.83 -20.44 -16.42
N PRO A 220 2.21 -20.95 -15.24
CA PRO A 220 3.18 -20.28 -14.37
C PRO A 220 4.50 -19.99 -15.11
N LEU A 221 5.08 -18.80 -14.90
CA LEU A 221 6.31 -18.41 -15.60
C LEU A 221 7.51 -19.30 -15.23
N LEU A 222 7.59 -19.72 -13.96
CA LEU A 222 8.66 -20.60 -13.46
C LEU A 222 8.50 -22.07 -13.90
N GLY A 223 7.47 -22.38 -14.69
CA GLY A 223 7.13 -23.74 -15.08
C GLY A 223 6.31 -24.49 -14.03
N GLY A 224 5.96 -25.73 -14.35
CA GLY A 224 5.05 -26.54 -13.54
C GLY A 224 3.57 -26.22 -13.79
N GLY A 225 2.71 -26.74 -12.91
CA GLY A 225 1.27 -26.48 -12.92
C GLY A 225 0.85 -25.59 -11.75
N PHE A 226 -0.33 -24.97 -11.86
CA PHE A 226 -0.89 -24.23 -10.74
C PHE A 226 -1.21 -25.15 -9.56
N SER A 227 -0.81 -24.75 -8.36
CA SER A 227 -1.03 -25.53 -7.13
C SER A 227 -2.49 -25.59 -6.68
N ARG A 228 -3.32 -24.63 -7.13
CA ARG A 228 -4.73 -24.48 -6.73
C ARG A 228 -5.65 -24.29 -7.94
N PRO A 229 -5.94 -25.36 -8.71
CA PRO A 229 -6.71 -25.24 -9.96
C PRO A 229 -8.16 -24.76 -9.78
N GLY A 230 -8.72 -24.88 -8.58
CA GLY A 230 -10.07 -24.40 -8.24
C GLY A 230 -10.12 -22.97 -7.70
N LEU A 231 -8.98 -22.33 -7.43
CA LEU A 231 -8.95 -20.96 -6.91
C LEU A 231 -9.44 -19.99 -7.99
N GLU A 232 -10.28 -19.03 -7.62
CA GLU A 232 -10.76 -18.01 -8.54
C GLU A 232 -9.72 -16.90 -8.72
N GLY A 233 -9.42 -16.56 -9.97
CA GLY A 233 -8.45 -15.53 -10.30
C GLY A 233 -8.73 -14.90 -11.65
N ALA A 234 -8.00 -13.84 -11.94
CA ALA A 234 -8.02 -13.13 -13.20
C ALA A 234 -6.61 -13.03 -13.77
N VAL A 235 -6.48 -13.09 -15.09
CA VAL A 235 -5.22 -12.78 -15.76
C VAL A 235 -5.18 -11.27 -16.03
N ILE A 236 -4.09 -10.61 -15.67
CA ILE A 236 -3.81 -9.23 -16.07
C ILE A 236 -2.50 -9.17 -16.84
N ARG A 237 -2.44 -8.24 -17.80
CA ARG A 237 -1.24 -7.94 -18.58
C ARG A 237 -1.10 -6.41 -18.62
N PRO A 238 -0.40 -5.82 -17.64
CA PRO A 238 -0.42 -4.37 -17.40
C PRO A 238 -0.01 -3.52 -18.61
N ASP A 239 0.96 -4.00 -19.39
CA ASP A 239 1.47 -3.34 -20.61
C ASP A 239 0.86 -3.88 -21.91
N GLY A 240 -0.17 -4.74 -21.82
CA GLY A 240 -0.76 -5.39 -23.00
C GLY A 240 0.17 -6.43 -23.62
N ALA A 241 -0.20 -6.93 -24.82
CA ALA A 241 0.46 -8.06 -25.48
C ALA A 241 1.99 -7.87 -25.59
N GLY A 242 2.75 -8.93 -25.31
CA GLY A 242 4.22 -8.89 -25.25
C GLY A 242 4.80 -8.38 -23.91
N GLY A 243 3.99 -7.77 -23.05
CA GLY A 243 4.37 -7.38 -21.70
C GLY A 243 4.24 -8.52 -20.67
N GLU A 244 4.70 -8.27 -19.45
CA GLU A 244 4.53 -9.21 -18.33
C GLU A 244 3.05 -9.47 -18.04
N ALA A 245 2.73 -10.70 -17.64
CA ALA A 245 1.38 -11.09 -17.26
C ALA A 245 1.37 -11.78 -15.89
N TYR A 246 0.25 -11.65 -15.19
CA TYR A 246 0.08 -12.15 -13.83
C TYR A 246 -1.29 -12.81 -13.69
N MET A 247 -1.33 -13.97 -13.02
CA MET A 247 -2.54 -14.47 -12.41
C MET A 247 -2.70 -13.75 -11.07
N VAL A 248 -3.81 -13.04 -10.87
CA VAL A 248 -4.10 -12.30 -9.64
C VAL A 248 -5.39 -12.80 -9.00
N TYR A 249 -5.41 -12.83 -7.67
CA TYR A 249 -6.48 -13.44 -6.89
C TYR A 249 -7.21 -12.41 -6.02
N HIS A 250 -8.04 -12.84 -5.06
CA HIS A 250 -8.80 -11.95 -4.20
C HIS A 250 -7.88 -11.02 -3.41
N ASN A 251 -6.79 -11.55 -2.85
CA ASN A 251 -5.84 -10.77 -2.05
C ASN A 251 -5.14 -9.66 -2.85
N PHE A 252 -5.00 -9.76 -4.17
CA PHE A 252 -4.55 -8.64 -5.01
C PHE A 252 -5.53 -7.46 -4.93
N ASN A 253 -6.83 -7.73 -5.00
CA ASN A 253 -7.85 -6.70 -4.88
C ASN A 253 -7.92 -6.11 -3.46
N VAL A 254 -7.54 -6.87 -2.43
CA VAL A 254 -7.38 -6.37 -1.06
C VAL A 254 -6.23 -5.35 -0.99
N ILE A 255 -5.07 -5.62 -1.60
CA ILE A 255 -3.97 -4.65 -1.69
C ILE A 255 -4.42 -3.38 -2.43
N ARG A 256 -5.20 -3.53 -3.50
CA ARG A 256 -5.76 -2.38 -4.25
C ARG A 256 -6.72 -1.51 -3.43
N ARG A 257 -7.24 -1.98 -2.30
CA ARG A 257 -8.00 -1.12 -1.38
C ARG A 257 -7.10 -0.07 -0.73
N TYR A 258 -5.85 -0.44 -0.45
CA TYR A 258 -4.82 0.43 0.11
C TYR A 258 -4.47 1.58 -0.86
N ASN A 259 -4.26 1.23 -2.13
CA ASN A 259 -4.07 2.17 -3.23
C ASN A 259 -4.69 1.58 -4.51
N PRO A 260 -5.64 2.28 -5.18
CA PRO A 260 -6.44 1.73 -6.29
C PRO A 260 -5.68 1.61 -7.62
N SER A 261 -4.41 1.21 -7.58
CA SER A 261 -3.53 1.01 -8.74
C SER A 261 -3.10 -0.45 -8.86
N ASP A 262 -3.24 -1.01 -10.07
CA ASP A 262 -2.78 -2.38 -10.38
C ASP A 262 -1.24 -2.46 -10.26
N PHE A 263 -0.54 -1.40 -10.68
CA PHE A 263 0.92 -1.32 -10.57
C PHE A 263 1.36 -1.30 -9.11
N TYR A 264 0.65 -0.55 -8.25
CA TYR A 264 0.93 -0.55 -6.83
C TYR A 264 0.75 -1.95 -6.23
N ALA A 265 -0.36 -2.62 -6.53
CA ALA A 265 -0.64 -3.94 -5.98
C ALA A 265 0.35 -5.01 -6.47
N LEU A 266 0.75 -4.96 -7.74
CA LEU A 266 1.85 -5.79 -8.26
C LEU A 266 3.17 -5.46 -7.57
N GLY A 267 3.46 -4.17 -7.38
CA GLY A 267 4.65 -3.70 -6.68
C GLY A 267 4.76 -4.23 -5.25
N VAL A 268 3.68 -4.13 -4.47
CA VAL A 268 3.60 -4.69 -3.11
C VAL A 268 3.82 -6.20 -3.13
N GLY A 269 3.11 -6.91 -4.01
CA GLY A 269 3.17 -8.36 -4.08
C GLY A 269 4.57 -8.86 -4.43
N LEU A 270 5.17 -8.32 -5.50
CA LEU A 270 6.49 -8.70 -5.98
C LEU A 270 7.60 -8.30 -4.99
N LEU A 271 7.56 -7.07 -4.46
CA LEU A 271 8.55 -6.63 -3.48
C LEU A 271 8.45 -7.48 -2.21
N GLY A 272 7.23 -7.69 -1.71
CA GLY A 272 6.96 -8.52 -0.53
C GLY A 272 7.48 -9.95 -0.67
N SER A 273 7.27 -10.58 -1.82
CA SER A 273 7.80 -11.91 -2.13
C SER A 273 9.33 -11.96 -2.26
N ALA A 274 9.98 -10.86 -2.63
CA ALA A 274 11.43 -10.81 -2.80
C ALA A 274 12.21 -10.59 -1.49
N ILE A 275 11.55 -10.13 -0.42
CA ILE A 275 12.20 -9.70 0.83
C ILE A 275 11.83 -10.53 2.07
N VAL A 276 10.89 -11.48 1.93
CA VAL A 276 10.43 -12.39 2.99
C VAL A 276 10.74 -13.83 2.62
#